data_AF-F4G6C3-F1
#
_entry.id   AF-F4G6C3-F1
#
_cell.length_a   1.000
_cell.length_b   1.000
_cell.length_c   1.000
_cell.angle_alpha   90.00
_cell.angle_beta   90.00
_cell.angle_gamma   90.00
#
_symmetry.space_group_name_H-M   'P 1'
#
loop_
_entity.id
_entity.type
_entity.pdbx_description
1 polymer ?
#
loop_
_entity_poly.entity_id
_entity_poly.type
_entity_poly.pdbx_seq_one_letter_code
_entity_poly.pdbx_strand_id
1 'polypeptide(L)'
;MQGSAVTLTLAQHSAAWRFSDLGPIRRLQLRQALFAWMAVTLSGAQDPLVHLLAEDALEQGGHGQATVVGHGFATSTRQAALVNAAASQAAEGNGAMSIGSAVLVASLLALAESRGDSGRAFLTAFAAGQDLLDRIATGSPGAAALAAAAGGAHLLQLNAADTAAAFALAGATALGAAGLSRPMQAGKAAADGLLAVHLAARGYGHGAETLSGPWPAVLPQLDQPMPQDTTEQQRNLEVRFRHQSLPVLDEADARSLLRLVDQLDDLPDLSPLAGVLAARPARRH
;
A
#
# COMPACT_ATOMS: atom_id res chain seq x y z
N MET A 1 -19.60 15.03 19.39
CA MET A 1 -19.18 16.09 18.45
C MET A 1 -17.67 16.14 18.20
N GLN A 2 -16.79 15.77 19.15
CA GLN A 2 -15.33 15.85 18.95
C GLN A 2 -14.75 14.86 17.91
N GLY A 3 -15.27 13.64 17.81
CA GLY A 3 -14.72 12.63 16.89
C GLY A 3 -14.91 12.97 15.40
N SER A 4 -16.05 13.52 15.01
CA SER A 4 -16.32 13.90 13.61
C SER A 4 -15.40 15.03 13.12
N ALA A 5 -15.06 15.99 14.01
CA ALA A 5 -14.12 17.05 13.70
C ALA A 5 -12.70 16.51 13.46
N VAL A 6 -12.23 15.58 14.29
CA VAL A 6 -10.92 14.92 14.13
C VAL A 6 -10.83 14.18 12.79
N THR A 7 -11.85 13.38 12.47
CA THR A 7 -11.87 12.62 11.21
C THR A 7 -11.80 13.56 10.00
N LEU A 8 -12.53 14.69 10.06
CA LEU A 8 -12.52 15.68 8.98
C LEU A 8 -11.16 16.38 8.85
N THR A 9 -10.50 16.72 9.96
CA THR A 9 -9.15 17.30 9.92
C THR A 9 -8.15 16.35 9.27
N LEU A 10 -8.16 15.07 9.65
CA LEU A 10 -7.29 14.05 9.04
C LEU A 10 -7.60 13.87 7.54
N ALA A 11 -8.88 13.91 7.17
CA ALA A 11 -9.31 13.81 5.79
C ALA A 11 -8.83 14.99 4.94
N GLN A 12 -8.98 16.22 5.45
CA GLN A 12 -8.50 17.44 4.80
C GLN A 12 -6.97 17.44 4.65
N HIS A 13 -6.26 17.04 5.70
CA HIS A 13 -4.80 16.91 5.67
C HIS A 13 -4.33 15.91 4.62
N SER A 14 -4.95 14.73 4.59
CA SER A 14 -4.61 13.68 3.62
C SER A 14 -4.87 14.12 2.18
N ALA A 15 -5.95 14.87 1.93
CA ALA A 15 -6.30 15.39 0.61
C ALA A 15 -5.41 16.56 0.15
N ALA A 16 -4.73 17.26 1.06
CA ALA A 16 -3.99 18.48 0.74
C ALA A 16 -2.67 18.25 0.00
N TRP A 17 -2.13 17.02 0.02
CA TRP A 17 -0.85 16.68 -0.59
C TRP A 17 -0.80 16.95 -2.09
N ARG A 18 0.25 17.63 -2.54
CA ARG A 18 0.57 17.82 -3.96
C ARG A 18 1.93 17.23 -4.28
N PHE A 19 2.11 16.83 -5.53
CA PHE A 19 3.41 16.33 -5.99
C PHE A 19 4.54 17.37 -5.81
N SER A 20 4.22 18.66 -5.96
CA SER A 20 5.16 19.78 -5.74
C SER A 20 5.70 19.83 -4.31
N ASP A 21 4.96 19.29 -3.34
CA ASP A 21 5.31 19.32 -1.92
C ASP A 21 6.28 18.17 -1.58
N LEU A 22 6.42 17.20 -2.48
CA LEU A 22 7.36 16.09 -2.34
C LEU A 22 8.77 16.55 -2.71
N GLY A 23 9.52 17.01 -1.71
CA GLY A 23 10.96 17.26 -1.85
C GLY A 23 11.73 16.02 -2.33
N PRO A 24 12.96 16.20 -2.86
CA PRO A 24 13.75 15.11 -3.44
C PRO A 24 14.01 13.97 -2.45
N ILE A 25 14.24 14.29 -1.17
CA ILE A 25 14.46 13.30 -0.11
C ILE A 25 13.19 12.45 0.11
N ARG A 26 12.01 13.07 0.16
CA ARG A 26 10.75 12.34 0.36
C ARG A 26 10.43 11.44 -0.82
N ARG A 27 10.64 11.91 -2.06
CA ARG A 27 10.49 11.08 -3.26
C ARG A 27 11.39 9.85 -3.20
N LEU A 28 12.64 10.05 -2.80
CA LEU A 28 13.60 8.95 -2.64
C LEU A 28 13.17 7.95 -1.56
N GLN A 29 12.70 8.40 -0.40
CA GLN A 29 12.18 7.53 0.67
C GLN A 29 10.98 6.69 0.20
N LEU A 30 10.02 7.30 -0.51
CA LEU A 30 8.85 6.57 -1.01
C LEU A 30 9.24 5.53 -2.07
N ARG A 31 10.16 5.86 -2.98
CA ARG A 31 10.72 4.90 -3.93
C ARG A 31 11.41 3.74 -3.23
N GLN A 32 12.16 4.02 -2.18
CA GLN A 32 12.82 3.01 -1.34
C GLN A 32 11.83 2.12 -0.61
N ALA A 33 10.73 2.67 -0.09
CA ALA A 33 9.67 1.90 0.54
C ALA A 33 8.96 0.98 -0.47
N LEU A 34 8.63 1.49 -1.67
CA LEU A 34 8.10 0.67 -2.77
C LEU A 34 9.07 -0.45 -3.14
N PHE A 35 10.36 -0.12 -3.25
CA PHE A 35 11.40 -1.06 -3.61
C PHE A 35 11.60 -2.17 -2.58
N ALA A 36 11.65 -1.81 -1.29
CA ALA A 36 11.69 -2.77 -0.19
C ALA A 36 10.46 -3.68 -0.21
N TRP A 37 9.29 -3.10 -0.45
CA TRP A 37 8.04 -3.85 -0.58
C TRP A 37 8.09 -4.86 -1.74
N MET A 38 8.56 -4.46 -2.92
CA MET A 38 8.66 -5.37 -4.08
C MET A 38 9.57 -6.56 -3.78
N ALA A 39 10.74 -6.33 -3.18
CA ALA A 39 11.67 -7.43 -2.84
C ALA A 39 11.03 -8.49 -1.94
N VAL A 40 10.40 -8.07 -0.83
CA VAL A 40 9.80 -9.03 0.10
C VAL A 40 8.52 -9.66 -0.46
N THR A 41 7.77 -8.93 -1.29
CA THR A 41 6.56 -9.46 -1.96
C THR A 41 6.91 -10.53 -2.97
N LEU A 42 7.92 -10.29 -3.82
CA LEU A 42 8.44 -11.28 -4.77
C LEU A 42 8.99 -12.51 -4.04
N SER A 43 9.76 -12.30 -2.96
CA SER A 43 10.26 -13.40 -2.13
C SER A 43 9.15 -14.20 -1.46
N GLY A 44 8.03 -13.55 -1.08
CA GLY A 44 6.89 -14.18 -0.44
C GLY A 44 5.86 -14.75 -1.41
N ALA A 45 5.97 -14.46 -2.71
CA ALA A 45 4.99 -14.90 -3.73
C ALA A 45 4.88 -16.43 -3.85
N GLN A 46 5.88 -17.17 -3.37
CA GLN A 46 5.90 -18.64 -3.39
C GLN A 46 5.52 -19.27 -2.04
N ASP A 47 5.10 -18.46 -1.06
CA ASP A 47 4.63 -18.99 0.22
C ASP A 47 3.33 -19.80 0.04
N PRO A 48 3.15 -20.93 0.77
CA PRO A 48 1.96 -21.76 0.64
C PRO A 48 0.63 -21.02 0.85
N LEU A 49 0.56 -20.09 1.81
CA LEU A 49 -0.65 -19.31 2.04
C LEU A 49 -0.93 -18.37 0.87
N VAL A 50 0.11 -17.77 0.30
CA VAL A 50 -0.02 -16.85 -0.83
C VAL A 50 -0.50 -17.58 -2.08
N HIS A 51 -0.03 -18.82 -2.29
CA HIS A 51 -0.54 -19.66 -3.38
C HIS A 51 -2.03 -19.93 -3.24
N LEU A 52 -2.48 -20.34 -2.05
CA LEU A 52 -3.90 -20.59 -1.75
C LEU A 52 -4.76 -19.34 -1.98
N LEU A 53 -4.27 -18.16 -1.57
CA LEU A 53 -4.98 -16.89 -1.78
C LEU A 53 -5.05 -16.51 -3.27
N ALA A 54 -3.99 -16.77 -4.03
CA ALA A 54 -3.97 -16.51 -5.47
C ALA A 54 -4.91 -17.45 -6.24
N GLU A 55 -4.98 -18.73 -5.84
CA GLU A 55 -5.93 -19.70 -6.40
C GLU A 55 -7.38 -19.32 -6.07
N ASP A 56 -7.69 -18.98 -4.82
CA ASP A 56 -9.01 -18.48 -4.42
C ASP A 56 -9.42 -17.22 -5.20
N ALA A 57 -8.48 -16.28 -5.41
CA ALA A 57 -8.74 -15.09 -6.22
C ALA A 57 -9.01 -15.39 -7.70
N LEU A 58 -8.42 -16.46 -8.26
CA LEU A 58 -8.72 -16.94 -9.62
C LEU A 58 -10.10 -17.59 -9.69
N GLU A 59 -10.44 -18.43 -8.71
CA GLU A 59 -11.73 -19.12 -8.64
C GLU A 59 -12.90 -18.16 -8.49
N GLN A 60 -12.75 -17.10 -7.69
CA GLN A 60 -13.75 -16.04 -7.57
C GLN A 60 -13.92 -15.21 -8.85
N GLY A 61 -12.92 -15.24 -9.74
CA GLY A 61 -12.92 -14.51 -11.00
C GLY A 61 -12.92 -12.99 -10.83
N GLY A 62 -13.54 -12.30 -11.78
CA GLY A 62 -13.57 -10.84 -11.87
C GLY A 62 -12.73 -10.29 -13.03
N HIS A 63 -12.84 -8.99 -13.28
CA HIS A 63 -12.08 -8.32 -14.34
C HIS A 63 -10.62 -8.15 -13.90
N GLY A 64 -9.68 -8.45 -14.78
CA GLY A 64 -8.26 -8.19 -14.57
C GLY A 64 -7.99 -6.69 -14.49
N GLN A 65 -7.82 -6.18 -13.27
CA GLN A 65 -7.63 -4.77 -12.96
C GLN A 65 -6.24 -4.49 -12.37
N ALA A 66 -5.71 -5.41 -11.58
CA ALA A 66 -4.43 -5.26 -10.92
C ALA A 66 -3.69 -6.60 -10.84
N THR A 67 -2.38 -6.53 -10.93
CA THR A 67 -1.48 -7.68 -11.01
C THR A 67 -1.37 -8.40 -9.67
N VAL A 68 -1.41 -9.73 -9.70
CA VAL A 68 -1.01 -10.59 -8.58
C VAL A 68 0.47 -10.94 -8.73
N VAL A 69 1.30 -10.37 -7.86
CA VAL A 69 2.77 -10.39 -7.96
C VAL A 69 3.28 -11.82 -7.94
N GLY A 70 4.03 -12.20 -8.98
CA GLY A 70 4.63 -13.53 -9.08
C GLY A 70 3.70 -14.65 -9.57
N HIS A 71 2.45 -14.35 -9.96
CA HIS A 71 1.49 -15.38 -10.38
C HIS A 71 1.11 -15.35 -11.86
N GLY A 72 1.47 -14.29 -12.59
CA GLY A 72 1.24 -14.17 -14.04
C GLY A 72 -0.19 -13.89 -14.44
N PHE A 73 -1.02 -13.37 -13.53
CA PHE A 73 -2.39 -12.95 -13.83
C PHE A 73 -2.75 -11.66 -13.10
N ALA A 74 -3.82 -11.02 -13.55
CA ALA A 74 -4.45 -9.88 -12.89
C ALA A 74 -5.89 -10.24 -12.49
N THR A 75 -6.37 -9.65 -11.39
CA THR A 75 -7.73 -9.83 -10.86
C THR A 75 -8.28 -8.47 -10.40
N SER A 76 -9.41 -8.45 -9.69
CA SER A 76 -9.96 -7.23 -9.10
C SER A 76 -8.92 -6.53 -8.21
N THR A 77 -8.96 -5.20 -8.17
CA THR A 77 -8.04 -4.39 -7.35
C THR A 77 -7.99 -4.85 -5.89
N ARG A 78 -9.13 -5.25 -5.32
CA ARG A 78 -9.21 -5.73 -3.93
C ARG A 78 -8.49 -7.07 -3.72
N GLN A 79 -8.71 -8.03 -4.62
CA GLN A 79 -8.09 -9.35 -4.50
C GLN A 79 -6.58 -9.26 -4.74
N ALA A 80 -6.14 -8.49 -5.73
CA ALA A 80 -4.72 -8.26 -5.95
C ALA A 80 -4.04 -7.64 -4.73
N ALA A 81 -4.65 -6.61 -4.11
CA ALA A 81 -4.11 -6.00 -2.90
C ALA A 81 -4.05 -6.98 -1.72
N LEU A 82 -5.06 -7.85 -1.55
CA LEU A 82 -5.09 -8.88 -0.52
C LEU A 82 -3.90 -9.84 -0.66
N VAL A 83 -3.75 -10.43 -1.85
CA VAL A 83 -2.70 -11.42 -2.12
C VAL A 83 -1.32 -10.78 -2.00
N ASN A 84 -1.12 -9.61 -2.61
CA ASN A 84 0.17 -8.93 -2.62
C ASN A 84 0.58 -8.45 -1.21
N ALA A 85 -0.36 -7.93 -0.41
CA ALA A 85 -0.06 -7.56 0.98
C ALA A 85 0.30 -8.78 1.84
N ALA A 86 -0.41 -9.92 1.66
CA ALA A 86 -0.07 -11.16 2.33
C ALA A 86 1.33 -11.65 1.94
N ALA A 87 1.66 -11.66 0.65
CA ALA A 87 2.97 -12.04 0.14
C ALA A 87 4.10 -11.21 0.75
N SER A 88 3.92 -9.89 0.84
CA SER A 88 4.90 -8.97 1.43
C SER A 88 5.21 -9.22 2.92
N GLN A 89 4.39 -10.02 3.60
CA GLN A 89 4.54 -10.38 5.00
C GLN A 89 4.81 -11.88 5.20
N ALA A 90 4.84 -12.68 4.14
CA ALA A 90 5.04 -14.13 4.19
C ALA A 90 6.52 -14.55 4.22
N ALA A 91 7.40 -13.84 3.49
CA ALA A 91 8.81 -14.21 3.35
C ALA A 91 9.57 -14.29 4.69
N GLU A 92 10.23 -15.41 5.01
CA GLU A 92 11.01 -15.57 6.25
C GLU A 92 12.14 -14.52 6.39
N GLY A 93 12.36 -13.98 7.60
CA GLY A 93 13.41 -12.98 7.89
C GLY A 93 12.98 -11.50 7.76
N ASN A 94 11.71 -11.29 7.44
CA ASN A 94 10.89 -10.08 7.34
C ASN A 94 10.78 -9.15 8.57
N GLY A 95 11.77 -9.11 9.47
CA GLY A 95 11.80 -8.12 10.55
C GLY A 95 11.92 -6.65 10.10
N ALA A 96 12.03 -6.37 8.79
CA ALA A 96 12.34 -5.05 8.27
C ALA A 96 11.14 -4.20 7.79
N MET A 97 10.00 -4.81 7.41
CA MET A 97 8.84 -4.04 6.91
C MET A 97 7.63 -4.16 7.82
N SER A 98 7.05 -3.01 8.18
CA SER A 98 5.83 -2.96 8.99
C SER A 98 4.61 -3.45 8.20
N ILE A 99 3.61 -3.99 8.91
CA ILE A 99 2.29 -4.32 8.33
C ILE A 99 1.67 -3.08 7.67
N GLY A 100 1.88 -1.89 8.25
CA GLY A 100 1.38 -0.64 7.69
C GLY A 100 1.90 -0.36 6.28
N SER A 101 3.22 -0.42 6.10
CA SER A 101 3.86 -0.19 4.80
C SER A 101 3.48 -1.28 3.79
N ALA A 102 3.39 -2.53 4.24
CA ALA A 102 2.93 -3.67 3.45
C ALA A 102 1.54 -3.43 2.83
N VAL A 103 0.59 -3.06 3.68
CA VAL A 103 -0.79 -2.79 3.33
C VAL A 103 -0.92 -1.57 2.44
N LEU A 104 -0.22 -0.49 2.78
CA LEU A 104 -0.27 0.77 2.07
C LEU A 104 0.22 0.63 0.63
N VAL A 105 1.43 0.07 0.43
CA VAL A 105 2.00 -0.09 -0.92
C VAL A 105 1.13 -1.03 -1.76
N ALA A 106 0.74 -2.19 -1.22
CA ALA A 106 -0.09 -3.15 -1.95
C ALA A 106 -1.43 -2.56 -2.41
N SER A 107 -2.10 -1.80 -1.53
CA SER A 107 -3.39 -1.18 -1.82
C SER A 107 -3.28 -0.11 -2.90
N LEU A 108 -2.31 0.79 -2.76
CA LEU A 108 -2.14 1.89 -3.71
C LEU A 108 -1.62 1.42 -5.06
N LEU A 109 -0.73 0.44 -5.08
CA LEU A 109 -0.18 -0.07 -6.34
C LEU A 109 -1.30 -0.73 -7.16
N ALA A 110 -2.13 -1.57 -6.52
CA ALA A 110 -3.27 -2.19 -7.17
C ALA A 110 -4.27 -1.15 -7.68
N LEU A 111 -4.57 -0.11 -6.89
CA LEU A 111 -5.52 0.93 -7.28
C LEU A 111 -5.00 1.83 -8.40
N ALA A 112 -3.73 2.21 -8.34
CA ALA A 112 -3.09 3.04 -9.37
C ALA A 112 -2.94 2.27 -10.68
N GLU A 113 -2.57 0.99 -10.64
CA GLU A 113 -2.51 0.12 -11.82
C GLU A 113 -3.87 0.04 -12.51
N SER A 114 -4.95 -0.21 -11.78
CA SER A 114 -6.29 -0.37 -12.36
C SER A 114 -6.85 0.90 -13.00
N ARG A 115 -6.32 2.05 -12.60
CA ARG A 115 -6.71 3.37 -13.10
C ARG A 115 -5.77 3.91 -14.18
N GLY A 116 -4.63 3.27 -14.42
CA GLY A 116 -3.57 3.83 -15.25
C GLY A 116 -3.02 5.13 -14.69
N ASP A 117 -2.97 5.27 -13.36
CA ASP A 117 -2.46 6.48 -12.71
C ASP A 117 -0.94 6.61 -12.93
N SER A 118 -0.47 7.84 -13.18
CA SER A 118 0.96 8.14 -13.31
C SER A 118 1.73 7.87 -12.02
N GLY A 119 3.04 7.68 -12.13
CA GLY A 119 3.87 7.51 -10.95
C GLY A 119 3.93 8.76 -10.04
N ARG A 120 3.66 9.96 -10.57
CA ARG A 120 3.45 11.17 -9.74
C ARG A 120 2.20 11.10 -8.90
N ALA A 121 1.09 10.66 -9.48
CA ALA A 121 -0.16 10.46 -8.77
C ALA A 121 0.01 9.41 -7.68
N PHE A 122 0.62 8.27 -8.03
CA PHE A 122 0.97 7.21 -7.08
C PHE A 122 1.86 7.72 -5.93
N LEU A 123 2.96 8.42 -6.22
CA LEU A 123 3.85 8.95 -5.18
C LEU A 123 3.17 9.97 -4.25
N THR A 124 2.27 10.79 -4.78
CA THR A 124 1.54 11.78 -3.98
C THR A 124 0.55 11.10 -3.04
N ALA A 125 -0.19 10.12 -3.53
CA ALA A 125 -1.08 9.32 -2.71
C ALA A 125 -0.33 8.47 -1.68
N PHE A 126 0.81 7.92 -2.07
CA PHE A 126 1.68 7.18 -1.16
C PHE A 126 2.20 8.09 -0.05
N ALA A 127 2.59 9.33 -0.37
CA ALA A 127 2.97 10.31 0.65
C ALA A 127 1.84 10.60 1.64
N ALA A 128 0.61 10.77 1.15
CA ALA A 128 -0.57 11.03 1.99
C ALA A 128 -0.86 9.87 2.96
N GLY A 129 -0.85 8.63 2.48
CA GLY A 129 -1.03 7.46 3.35
C GLY A 129 0.14 7.22 4.30
N GLN A 130 1.38 7.43 3.84
CA GLN A 130 2.58 7.23 4.64
C GLN A 130 2.68 8.25 5.77
N ASP A 131 2.33 9.52 5.51
CA ASP A 131 2.26 10.55 6.54
C ASP A 131 1.32 10.16 7.69
N LEU A 132 0.14 9.64 7.35
CA LEU A 132 -0.81 9.18 8.35
C LEU A 132 -0.28 7.95 9.10
N LEU A 133 0.34 7.00 8.39
CA LEU A 133 0.93 5.81 8.99
C LEU A 133 2.04 6.14 10.00
N ASP A 134 2.95 7.03 9.61
CA ASP A 134 4.08 7.48 10.43
C ASP A 134 3.59 8.12 11.74
N ARG A 135 2.50 8.88 11.69
CA ARG A 135 1.95 9.61 12.84
C ARG A 135 1.00 8.78 13.72
N ILE A 136 0.39 7.75 13.15
CA ILE A 136 -0.48 6.84 13.92
C ILE A 136 0.33 5.92 14.83
N ALA A 137 1.53 5.49 14.41
CA ALA A 137 2.53 4.77 15.22
C ALA A 137 2.05 3.57 16.08
N THR A 138 0.89 2.96 15.80
CA THR A 138 0.37 1.82 16.60
C THR A 138 0.74 0.44 16.04
N GLY A 139 1.23 0.36 14.80
CA GLY A 139 1.53 -0.91 14.14
C GLY A 139 0.33 -1.86 13.98
N SER A 140 -0.90 -1.35 14.15
CA SER A 140 -2.13 -2.15 14.11
C SER A 140 -2.67 -2.33 12.68
N PRO A 141 -3.41 -3.42 12.38
CA PRO A 141 -4.13 -3.56 11.13
C PRO A 141 -5.11 -2.40 10.84
N GLY A 142 -5.70 -1.80 11.88
CA GLY A 142 -6.55 -0.62 11.74
C GLY A 142 -5.79 0.62 11.26
N ALA A 143 -4.59 0.85 11.80
CA ALA A 143 -3.71 1.91 11.30
C ALA A 143 -3.34 1.70 9.83
N ALA A 144 -3.05 0.45 9.47
CA ALA A 144 -2.68 0.07 8.12
C ALA A 144 -3.84 0.30 7.13
N ALA A 145 -5.05 -0.11 7.49
CA ALA A 145 -6.25 0.11 6.69
C ALA A 145 -6.58 1.60 6.53
N LEU A 146 -6.39 2.41 7.57
CA LEU A 146 -6.56 3.87 7.49
C LEU A 146 -5.54 4.54 6.57
N ALA A 147 -4.28 4.13 6.64
CA ALA A 147 -3.24 4.64 5.75
C ALA A 147 -3.56 4.31 4.28
N ALA A 148 -3.97 3.05 4.01
CA ALA A 148 -4.44 2.65 2.68
C ALA A 148 -5.67 3.47 2.24
N ALA A 149 -6.60 3.76 3.15
CA ALA A 149 -7.75 4.60 2.87
C ALA A 149 -7.36 6.05 2.55
N ALA A 150 -6.37 6.62 3.24
CA ALA A 150 -5.89 7.97 3.01
C ALA A 150 -5.24 8.12 1.63
N GLY A 151 -4.32 7.22 1.28
CA GLY A 151 -3.73 7.23 -0.06
C GLY A 151 -4.76 6.89 -1.15
N GLY A 152 -5.68 5.95 -0.90
CA GLY A 152 -6.70 5.57 -1.88
C GLY A 152 -7.70 6.69 -2.14
N ALA A 153 -8.13 7.40 -1.09
CA ALA A 153 -8.96 8.58 -1.21
C ALA A 153 -8.26 9.70 -2.00
N HIS A 154 -6.94 9.86 -1.81
CA HIS A 154 -6.12 10.79 -2.58
C HIS A 154 -6.07 10.42 -4.07
N LEU A 155 -5.81 9.15 -4.42
CA LEU A 155 -5.85 8.67 -5.82
C LEU A 155 -7.21 8.85 -6.49
N LEU A 156 -8.29 8.60 -5.74
CA LEU A 156 -9.66 8.80 -6.24
C LEU A 156 -10.12 10.25 -6.20
N GLN A 157 -9.29 11.17 -5.70
CA GLN A 157 -9.62 12.60 -5.54
C GLN A 157 -10.91 12.84 -4.77
N LEU A 158 -11.12 12.06 -3.71
CA LEU A 158 -12.30 12.18 -2.87
C LEU A 158 -12.31 13.53 -2.13
N ASN A 159 -13.50 14.09 -1.92
CA ASN A 159 -13.64 15.26 -1.08
C ASN A 159 -13.44 14.89 0.41
N ALA A 160 -13.40 15.90 1.28
CA ALA A 160 -13.16 15.68 2.71
C ALA A 160 -14.25 14.83 3.40
N ALA A 161 -15.51 14.92 2.96
CA ALA A 161 -16.61 14.14 3.54
C ALA A 161 -16.51 12.66 3.15
N ASP A 162 -16.27 12.39 1.86
CA ASP A 162 -16.01 11.03 1.35
C ASP A 162 -14.76 10.42 1.99
N THR A 163 -13.69 11.19 2.12
CA THR A 163 -12.45 10.72 2.77
C THR A 163 -12.69 10.41 4.25
N ALA A 164 -13.48 11.22 4.96
CA ALA A 164 -13.84 10.94 6.34
C ALA A 164 -14.70 9.67 6.49
N ALA A 165 -15.63 9.42 5.55
CA ALA A 165 -16.40 8.18 5.48
C ALA A 165 -15.48 6.97 5.23
N ALA A 166 -14.53 7.09 4.29
CA ALA A 166 -13.54 6.05 4.02
C ALA A 166 -12.73 5.69 5.27
N PHE A 167 -12.35 6.69 6.08
CA PHE A 167 -11.65 6.45 7.35
C PHE A 167 -12.51 5.68 8.33
N ALA A 168 -13.75 6.13 8.55
CA ALA A 168 -14.63 5.47 9.51
C ALA A 168 -14.87 4.00 9.15
N LEU A 169 -15.11 3.71 7.86
CA LEU A 169 -15.28 2.35 7.34
C LEU A 169 -14.01 1.51 7.53
N ALA A 170 -12.85 2.03 7.11
CA ALA A 170 -11.57 1.31 7.20
C ALA A 170 -11.19 0.97 8.65
N GLY A 171 -11.45 1.90 9.58
CA GLY A 171 -11.21 1.69 11.01
C GLY A 171 -12.08 0.57 11.60
N ALA A 172 -13.33 0.44 11.15
CA ALA A 172 -14.25 -0.59 11.64
C ALA A 172 -13.89 -2.00 11.12
N THR A 173 -13.55 -2.12 9.83
CA THR A 173 -13.34 -3.41 9.16
C THR A 173 -12.07 -4.13 9.63
N ALA A 174 -11.04 -3.38 10.03
CA ALA A 174 -9.75 -3.94 10.43
C ALA A 174 -9.76 -4.62 11.82
N LEU A 175 -10.81 -4.44 12.63
CA LEU A 175 -10.96 -5.10 13.93
C LEU A 175 -11.12 -6.64 13.81
N GLY A 176 -11.55 -7.12 12.65
CA GLY A 176 -11.77 -8.55 12.38
C GLY A 176 -10.50 -9.37 12.10
N ALA A 177 -9.32 -8.74 12.09
CA ALA A 177 -8.05 -9.42 11.78
C ALA A 177 -7.32 -9.97 13.02
N ALA A 178 -7.80 -9.68 14.23
CA ALA A 178 -7.18 -10.13 15.47
C ALA A 178 -7.13 -11.67 15.55
N GLY A 179 -5.93 -12.24 15.78
CA GLY A 179 -5.71 -13.68 15.91
C GLY A 179 -5.33 -14.42 14.61
N LEU A 180 -5.34 -13.74 13.46
CA LEU A 180 -4.86 -14.30 12.19
C LEU A 180 -3.32 -14.26 12.10
N SER A 181 -2.73 -15.02 11.17
CA SER A 181 -1.31 -14.90 10.86
C SER A 181 -0.96 -13.51 10.31
N ARG A 182 0.27 -13.02 10.51
CA ARG A 182 0.70 -11.69 10.03
C ARG A 182 0.42 -11.47 8.52
N PRO A 183 0.71 -12.42 7.62
CA PRO A 183 0.32 -12.32 6.21
C PRO A 183 -1.17 -12.10 6.00
N MET A 184 -2.01 -12.89 6.68
CA MET A 184 -3.45 -12.77 6.55
C MET A 184 -3.99 -11.45 7.12
N GLN A 185 -3.42 -10.95 8.23
CA GLN A 185 -3.75 -9.63 8.76
C GLN A 185 -3.48 -8.52 7.75
N ALA A 186 -2.32 -8.56 7.08
CA ALA A 186 -1.97 -7.58 6.05
C ALA A 186 -2.87 -7.70 4.81
N GLY A 187 -3.09 -8.92 4.31
CA GLY A 187 -4.00 -9.16 3.18
C GLY A 187 -5.40 -8.59 3.45
N LYS A 188 -5.96 -8.93 4.61
CA LYS A 188 -7.30 -8.46 4.99
C LYS A 188 -7.35 -6.94 5.17
N ALA A 189 -6.36 -6.34 5.83
CA ALA A 189 -6.32 -4.88 6.01
C ALA A 189 -6.22 -4.12 4.68
N ALA A 190 -5.47 -4.63 3.70
CA ALA A 190 -5.39 -4.04 2.36
C ALA A 190 -6.72 -4.11 1.60
N ALA A 191 -7.37 -5.28 1.62
CA ALA A 191 -8.68 -5.47 1.00
C ALA A 191 -9.76 -4.58 1.63
N ASP A 192 -9.75 -4.49 2.96
CA ASP A 192 -10.71 -3.72 3.75
C ASP A 192 -10.53 -2.21 3.53
N GLY A 193 -9.28 -1.71 3.48
CA GLY A 193 -8.99 -0.31 3.16
C GLY A 193 -9.49 0.09 1.76
N LEU A 194 -9.29 -0.75 0.74
CA LEU A 194 -9.78 -0.50 -0.61
C LEU A 194 -11.32 -0.59 -0.70
N LEU A 195 -11.94 -1.52 0.03
CA LEU A 195 -13.40 -1.57 0.14
C LEU A 195 -13.95 -0.25 0.68
N ALA A 196 -13.38 0.24 1.78
CA ALA A 196 -13.80 1.48 2.42
C ALA A 196 -13.74 2.67 1.45
N VAL A 197 -12.62 2.84 0.75
CA VAL A 197 -12.44 3.90 -0.24
C VAL A 197 -13.44 3.78 -1.40
N HIS A 198 -13.66 2.58 -1.92
CA HIS A 198 -14.61 2.37 -3.02
C HIS A 198 -16.07 2.58 -2.63
N LEU A 199 -16.45 2.28 -1.39
CA LEU A 199 -17.80 2.55 -0.87
C LEU A 199 -18.00 4.05 -0.65
N ALA A 200 -17.04 4.71 -0.02
CA ALA A 200 -17.07 6.16 0.17
C ALA A 200 -17.15 6.91 -1.17
N ALA A 201 -16.35 6.52 -2.16
CA ALA A 201 -16.40 7.09 -3.51
C ALA A 201 -17.78 6.95 -4.20
N ARG A 202 -18.65 6.05 -3.71
CA ARG A 202 -20.02 5.83 -4.19
C ARG A 202 -21.08 6.48 -3.28
N GLY A 203 -20.66 7.31 -2.35
CA GLY A 203 -21.52 8.06 -1.45
C GLY A 203 -21.92 7.33 -0.16
N TYR A 204 -21.42 6.12 0.09
CA TYR A 204 -21.74 5.40 1.32
C TYR A 204 -20.96 5.96 2.53
N GLY A 205 -21.62 6.08 3.68
CA GLY A 205 -21.00 6.54 4.94
C GLY A 205 -21.09 8.06 5.21
N HIS A 206 -21.68 8.85 4.30
CA HIS A 206 -21.95 10.27 4.55
C HIS A 206 -22.84 10.48 5.78
N GLY A 207 -22.31 11.18 6.80
CA GLY A 207 -23.08 11.65 7.96
C GLY A 207 -23.41 10.61 9.04
N ALA A 208 -23.04 9.33 8.86
CA ALA A 208 -23.42 8.26 9.77
C ALA A 208 -22.28 7.76 10.67
N GLU A 209 -21.02 7.88 10.23
CA GLU A 209 -19.92 7.15 10.88
C GLU A 209 -18.77 8.10 11.27
N THR A 210 -18.43 8.08 12.55
CA THR A 210 -17.27 8.77 13.09
C THR A 210 -16.16 7.76 13.28
N LEU A 211 -14.94 8.11 12.86
CA LEU A 211 -13.77 7.27 13.09
C LEU A 211 -13.65 6.99 14.61
N SER A 212 -13.77 5.72 14.97
CA SER A 212 -13.75 5.26 16.35
C SER A 212 -12.39 4.61 16.65
N GLY A 213 -11.73 5.00 17.74
CA GLY A 213 -10.41 4.52 18.13
C GLY A 213 -9.44 5.62 18.59
N PRO A 214 -8.14 5.32 18.76
CA PRO A 214 -7.16 6.23 19.36
C PRO A 214 -6.70 7.39 18.45
N TRP A 215 -7.30 7.53 17.27
CA TRP A 215 -6.90 8.45 16.19
C TRP A 215 -6.88 9.94 16.55
N PRO A 216 -7.71 10.46 17.47
CA PRO A 216 -7.55 11.84 17.95
C PRO A 216 -6.15 12.16 18.52
N ALA A 217 -5.41 11.17 19.02
CA ALA A 217 -4.05 11.35 19.52
C ALA A 217 -3.02 11.72 18.43
N VAL A 218 -3.40 11.62 17.15
CA VAL A 218 -2.55 11.91 16.00
C VAL A 218 -2.54 13.41 15.66
N LEU A 219 -3.58 14.16 16.04
CA LEU A 219 -3.71 15.57 15.65
C LEU A 219 -2.51 16.46 16.03
N PRO A 220 -1.94 16.39 17.25
CA PRO A 220 -0.78 17.20 17.61
C PRO A 220 0.48 16.83 16.81
N GLN A 221 0.49 15.66 16.19
CA GLN A 221 1.62 15.22 15.39
C GLN A 221 1.58 15.84 14.01
N LEU A 222 0.42 16.13 13.40
CA LEU A 222 0.29 16.56 11.98
C LEU A 222 1.20 17.73 11.58
N ASP A 223 1.45 18.67 12.50
CA ASP A 223 2.30 19.84 12.26
C ASP A 223 3.80 19.56 12.43
N GLN A 224 4.18 18.38 12.92
CA GLN A 224 5.60 18.03 13.10
C GLN A 224 6.27 17.63 11.79
N PRO A 225 7.54 18.03 11.59
CA PRO A 225 8.32 17.61 10.43
C PRO A 225 8.49 16.10 10.41
N MET A 226 8.45 15.51 9.23
CA MET A 226 8.60 14.07 9.08
C MET A 226 10.02 13.60 9.45
N PRO A 227 10.15 12.40 10.05
CA PRO A 227 11.46 11.78 10.28
C PRO A 227 12.26 11.67 8.98
N GLN A 228 13.56 11.96 9.05
CA GLN A 228 14.46 11.85 7.91
C GLN A 228 15.30 10.58 8.00
N ASP A 229 15.37 9.81 6.91
CA ASP A 229 16.30 8.68 6.77
C ASP A 229 17.67 9.12 6.28
N THR A 230 18.69 8.42 6.73
CA THR A 230 20.11 8.66 6.42
C THR A 230 20.56 7.95 5.15
N THR A 231 21.56 8.48 4.46
CA THR A 231 22.16 7.88 3.23
C THR A 231 22.68 6.45 3.43
N GLU A 232 23.06 6.08 4.65
CA GLU A 232 23.54 4.73 4.98
C GLU A 232 22.40 3.69 4.96
N GLN A 233 21.21 4.05 5.47
CA GLN A 233 20.01 3.21 5.35
C GLN A 233 19.66 2.94 3.88
N GLN A 234 19.90 3.92 3.00
CA GLN A 234 19.61 3.84 1.57
C GLN A 234 20.47 2.80 0.83
N ARG A 235 21.79 2.81 1.03
CA ARG A 235 22.70 1.81 0.43
C ARG A 235 22.37 0.39 0.92
N ASN A 236 21.99 0.26 2.17
CA ASN A 236 21.60 -1.03 2.74
C ASN A 236 20.29 -1.59 2.16
N LEU A 237 19.44 -0.75 1.54
CA LEU A 237 18.22 -1.22 0.89
C LEU A 237 18.48 -1.82 -0.49
N GLU A 238 19.35 -1.20 -1.31
CA GLU A 238 19.70 -1.75 -2.63
C GLU A 238 20.34 -3.13 -2.54
N VAL A 239 21.29 -3.29 -1.62
CA VAL A 239 21.94 -4.59 -1.36
C VAL A 239 20.93 -5.64 -0.89
N ARG A 240 20.03 -5.27 0.03
CA ARG A 240 18.98 -6.17 0.52
C ARG A 240 18.02 -6.60 -0.59
N PHE A 241 17.61 -5.67 -1.45
CA PHE A 241 16.74 -6.01 -2.57
C PHE A 241 17.40 -6.97 -3.53
N ARG A 242 18.65 -6.74 -3.95
CA ARG A 242 19.32 -7.67 -4.87
C ARG A 242 19.38 -9.06 -4.26
N HIS A 243 19.74 -9.14 -2.98
CA HIS A 243 19.77 -10.42 -2.26
C HIS A 243 18.39 -11.11 -2.18
N GLN A 244 17.30 -10.35 -2.04
CA GLN A 244 15.93 -10.89 -1.91
C GLN A 244 15.23 -11.15 -3.25
N SER A 245 15.55 -10.39 -4.29
CA SER A 245 14.88 -10.43 -5.60
C SER A 245 15.59 -11.33 -6.61
N LEU A 246 16.93 -11.39 -6.63
CA LEU A 246 17.68 -12.26 -7.55
C LEU A 246 17.36 -13.77 -7.43
N PRO A 247 16.95 -14.30 -6.26
CA PRO A 247 16.50 -15.69 -6.17
C PRO A 247 15.14 -15.96 -6.85
N VAL A 248 14.44 -14.90 -7.30
CA VAL A 248 13.08 -14.92 -7.83
C VAL A 248 13.00 -14.36 -9.25
N LEU A 249 13.74 -13.28 -9.52
CA LEU A 249 13.88 -12.61 -10.81
C LEU A 249 15.28 -12.83 -11.37
N ASP A 250 15.41 -12.79 -12.70
CA ASP A 250 16.73 -12.74 -13.30
C ASP A 250 17.38 -11.35 -13.16
N GLU A 251 18.66 -11.26 -13.48
CA GLU A 251 19.44 -10.01 -13.38
C GLU A 251 18.92 -8.91 -14.34
N ALA A 252 18.26 -9.27 -15.45
CA ALA A 252 17.69 -8.30 -16.38
C ALA A 252 16.42 -7.66 -15.80
N ASP A 253 15.52 -8.47 -15.25
CA ASP A 253 14.30 -8.03 -14.58
C ASP A 253 14.60 -7.24 -13.32
N ALA A 254 15.56 -7.68 -12.50
CA ALA A 254 16.00 -6.94 -11.32
C ALA A 254 16.56 -5.55 -11.68
N ARG A 255 17.37 -5.44 -12.75
CA ARG A 255 17.85 -4.15 -13.26
C ARG A 255 16.72 -3.31 -13.84
N SER A 256 15.73 -3.92 -14.49
CA SER A 256 14.57 -3.22 -15.04
C SER A 256 13.74 -2.60 -13.92
N LEU A 257 13.45 -3.34 -12.84
CA LEU A 257 12.75 -2.82 -11.66
C LEU A 257 13.49 -1.65 -11.01
N LEU A 258 14.81 -1.79 -10.81
CA LEU A 258 15.64 -0.72 -10.24
C LEU A 258 15.49 0.58 -11.04
N ARG A 259 15.59 0.50 -12.37
CA ARG A 259 15.45 1.65 -13.27
C ARG A 259 14.03 2.24 -13.24
N LEU A 260 13.00 1.39 -13.24
CA LEU A 260 11.60 1.84 -13.19
C LEU A 260 11.27 2.55 -11.89
N VAL A 261 11.79 2.07 -10.75
CA VAL A 261 11.63 2.74 -9.46
C VAL A 261 12.38 4.07 -9.43
N ASP A 262 13.59 4.13 -9.97
CA ASP A 262 14.39 5.37 -9.99
C ASP A 262 13.68 6.49 -10.78
N GLN A 263 13.05 6.13 -11.90
CA GLN A 263 12.31 7.01 -12.80
C GLN A 263 10.80 7.06 -12.52
N LEU A 264 10.35 6.63 -11.33
CA LEU A 264 8.94 6.41 -11.04
C LEU A 264 8.07 7.66 -11.29
N ASP A 265 8.55 8.86 -10.95
CA ASP A 265 7.82 10.12 -11.17
C ASP A 265 7.75 10.59 -12.63
N ASP A 266 8.45 9.92 -13.54
CA ASP A 266 8.38 10.17 -14.97
C ASP A 266 7.50 9.13 -15.69
N LEU A 267 7.05 8.09 -14.99
CA LEU A 267 6.18 7.07 -15.57
C LEU A 267 4.77 7.62 -15.83
N PRO A 268 4.26 7.54 -17.07
CA PRO A 268 2.90 7.99 -17.39
C PRO A 268 1.82 7.10 -16.75
N ASP A 269 2.15 5.83 -16.51
CA ASP A 269 1.34 4.85 -15.79
C ASP A 269 2.24 3.76 -15.17
N LEU A 270 1.69 2.91 -14.31
CA LEU A 270 2.43 1.86 -13.60
C LEU A 270 2.50 0.51 -14.32
N SER A 271 1.96 0.39 -15.54
CA SER A 271 1.91 -0.88 -16.26
C SER A 271 3.29 -1.49 -16.57
N PRO A 272 4.39 -0.72 -16.82
CA PRO A 272 5.72 -1.32 -16.93
C PRO A 272 6.18 -1.99 -15.64
N LEU A 273 5.84 -1.42 -14.48
CA LEU A 273 6.18 -1.99 -13.18
C LEU A 273 5.37 -3.27 -12.94
N ALA A 274 4.06 -3.21 -13.21
CA ALA A 274 3.15 -4.35 -13.12
C ALA A 274 3.59 -5.51 -14.02
N GLY A 275 4.03 -5.23 -15.25
CA GLY A 275 4.52 -6.24 -16.18
C GLY A 275 5.71 -7.04 -15.65
N VAL A 276 6.68 -6.39 -15.01
CA VAL A 276 7.82 -7.09 -14.39
C VAL A 276 7.39 -7.84 -13.13
N LEU A 277 6.49 -7.26 -12.33
CA LEU A 277 5.97 -7.90 -11.12
C LEU A 277 5.05 -9.10 -11.39
N ALA A 278 4.42 -9.15 -12.57
CA ALA A 278 3.59 -10.27 -13.00
C ALA A 278 4.42 -11.54 -13.30
N ALA A 279 5.71 -11.39 -13.59
CA ALA A 279 6.58 -12.50 -13.99
C ALA A 279 6.54 -13.62 -12.94
N ARG A 280 6.22 -14.85 -13.37
CA ARG A 280 6.26 -16.02 -12.50
C ARG A 280 7.72 -16.26 -12.08
N PRO A 281 8.00 -16.47 -10.79
CA PRO A 281 9.33 -16.84 -10.32
C PRO A 281 9.85 -18.03 -11.14
N ALA A 282 11.11 -17.96 -11.55
CA ALA A 282 11.75 -19.11 -12.19
C ALA A 282 11.61 -20.32 -11.26
N ARG A 283 10.94 -21.39 -11.73
CA ARG A 283 10.76 -22.61 -10.93
C ARG A 283 12.14 -23.10 -10.49
N ARG A 284 12.34 -23.24 -9.17
CA ARG A 284 13.51 -23.95 -8.65
C ARG A 284 13.34 -25.43 -9.01
N HIS A 285 14.34 -25.99 -9.68
CA HIS A 285 14.54 -27.44 -9.77
C HIS A 285 15.15 -27.95 -8.47
#